data_AF-A0A1H5T0U3-F1
#
_entry.id   AF-A0A1H5T0U3-F1
#
_cell.length_a   1.000
_cell.length_b   1.000
_cell.length_c   1.000
_cell.angle_alpha   90.00
_cell.angle_beta   90.00
_cell.angle_gamma   90.00
#
_symmetry.space_group_name_H-M   'P 1'
#
loop_
_entity.id
_entity.type
_entity.pdbx_description
1 polymer ?
#
loop_
_entity_poly.entity_id
_entity_poly.type
_entity_poly.pdbx_seq_one_letter_code
_entity_poly.pdbx_strand_id
1 'polypeptide(L)'
;MEINDQASGERKLQCSDVSKCFQLLESILDGEMGETGKEQMKEKLAKCQPCFEHYHLEQAIREMLKTKCTKQPVPTELANSIRQMIQESK
;
A
#
# COMPACT_ATOMS: atom_id res chain seq x y z
N MET A 1 -7.82 -18.51 -29.77
CA MET A 1 -9.13 -18.28 -29.10
C MET A 1 -8.91 -18.57 -27.64
N GLU A 2 -8.73 -17.53 -26.83
CA GLU A 2 -8.70 -17.71 -25.38
C GLU A 2 -10.15 -17.61 -24.89
N ILE A 3 -10.72 -18.78 -24.61
CA ILE A 3 -11.99 -18.91 -23.93
C ILE A 3 -11.67 -18.90 -22.44
N ASN A 4 -12.22 -17.94 -21.69
CA ASN A 4 -12.84 -18.29 -20.42
C ASN A 4 -13.93 -17.27 -20.06
N ASP A 5 -15.15 -17.68 -20.36
CA ASP A 5 -16.40 -17.20 -19.78
C ASP A 5 -16.48 -17.71 -18.34
N GLN A 6 -16.69 -16.83 -17.36
CA GLN A 6 -17.55 -17.12 -16.20
C GLN A 6 -17.72 -15.89 -15.30
N ALA A 7 -18.98 -15.51 -15.12
CA ALA A 7 -19.45 -14.60 -14.09
C ALA A 7 -19.91 -15.41 -12.87
N SER A 8 -19.10 -15.43 -11.81
CA SER A 8 -19.53 -15.65 -10.40
C SER A 8 -18.34 -15.48 -9.45
N GLY A 9 -18.05 -14.26 -8.98
CA GLY A 9 -17.14 -14.02 -7.85
C GLY A 9 -15.71 -14.58 -7.91
N GLU A 10 -15.25 -15.06 -9.07
CA GLU A 10 -13.94 -15.68 -9.23
C GLU A 10 -12.92 -14.62 -9.67
N ARG A 11 -11.95 -14.32 -8.80
CA ARG A 11 -10.86 -13.44 -9.17
C ARG A 11 -9.95 -14.15 -10.17
N LYS A 12 -9.44 -13.42 -11.16
CA LYS A 12 -8.47 -13.93 -12.14
C LYS A 12 -7.22 -14.45 -11.43
N LEU A 13 -6.76 -15.64 -11.81
CA LEU A 13 -5.56 -16.30 -11.23
C LEU A 13 -4.25 -15.75 -11.79
N GLN A 14 -4.27 -15.10 -12.96
CA GLN A 14 -3.11 -14.43 -13.54
C GLN A 14 -3.42 -12.96 -13.80
N CYS A 15 -2.41 -12.11 -13.59
CA CYS A 15 -2.48 -10.69 -13.87
C CYS A 15 -1.30 -10.29 -14.75
N SER A 16 -1.57 -9.77 -15.94
CA SER A 16 -0.55 -9.26 -16.86
C SER A 16 0.07 -7.96 -16.35
N ASP A 17 -0.60 -7.28 -15.42
CA ASP A 17 -0.28 -5.92 -14.96
C ASP A 17 -0.02 -5.86 -13.45
N VAL A 18 0.58 -6.91 -12.85
CA VAL A 18 0.93 -6.92 -11.41
C VAL A 18 1.77 -5.68 -11.06
N SER A 19 2.72 -5.34 -11.92
CA SER A 19 3.59 -4.16 -11.76
C SER A 19 2.81 -2.85 -11.63
N LYS A 20 1.77 -2.62 -12.44
CA LYS A 20 0.92 -1.43 -12.32
C LYS A 20 0.09 -1.43 -11.04
N CYS A 21 -0.33 -2.61 -10.57
CA CYS A 21 -1.04 -2.74 -9.31
C CYS A 21 -0.13 -2.40 -8.12
N PHE A 22 1.15 -2.78 -8.21
CA PHE A 22 2.16 -2.45 -7.22
C PHE A 22 2.45 -0.94 -7.18
N GLN A 23 2.66 -0.31 -8.33
CA GLN A 23 2.85 1.15 -8.37
C GLN A 23 1.65 1.92 -7.80
N LEU A 24 0.43 1.48 -8.12
CA LEU A 24 -0.77 2.07 -7.54
C LEU A 24 -0.82 1.88 -6.02
N LEU A 25 -0.42 0.69 -5.53
CA LEU A 25 -0.34 0.40 -4.10
C LEU A 25 0.67 1.32 -3.41
N GLU A 26 1.90 1.41 -3.93
CA GLU A 26 2.95 2.29 -3.41
C GLU A 26 2.48 3.75 -3.34
N SER A 27 1.91 4.31 -4.41
CA SER A 27 1.37 5.67 -4.40
C SER A 27 0.23 5.87 -3.39
N ILE A 28 -0.60 4.85 -3.13
CA ILE A 28 -1.62 4.91 -2.05
C ILE A 28 -0.96 4.83 -0.67
N LEU A 29 0.13 4.07 -0.53
CA LEU A 29 0.84 3.89 0.74
C LEU A 29 1.62 5.15 1.13
N ASP A 30 2.25 5.82 0.16
CA ASP A 30 2.96 7.10 0.32
C ASP A 30 2.01 8.30 0.49
N GLY A 31 0.71 8.09 0.30
CA GLY A 31 -0.32 9.13 0.45
C GLY A 31 -0.42 10.09 -0.73
N GLU A 32 0.25 9.78 -1.85
CA GLU A 32 0.17 10.53 -3.11
C GLU A 32 -1.16 10.29 -3.83
N MET A 33 -1.81 9.15 -3.58
CA MET A 33 -3.14 8.82 -4.07
C MET A 33 -4.19 8.92 -2.94
N GLY A 34 -5.15 9.83 -3.13
CA GLY A 34 -6.31 9.99 -2.26
C GLY A 34 -7.35 8.86 -2.40
N GLU A 35 -8.59 9.16 -2.04
CA GLU A 35 -9.69 8.18 -1.99
C GLU A 35 -9.97 7.51 -3.35
N THR A 36 -9.79 8.22 -4.45
CA THR A 36 -9.96 7.70 -5.82
C THR A 36 -8.99 6.56 -6.16
N GLY A 37 -7.76 6.59 -5.63
CA GLY A 37 -6.79 5.51 -5.83
C GLY A 37 -7.19 4.25 -5.06
N LYS A 38 -7.72 4.43 -3.84
CA LYS A 38 -8.20 3.33 -3.00
C LYS A 38 -9.38 2.59 -3.63
N GLU A 39 -10.29 3.31 -4.26
CA GLU A 39 -11.45 2.70 -4.93
C GLU A 39 -11.03 1.88 -6.16
N GLN A 40 -10.14 2.43 -7.00
CA GLN A 40 -9.57 1.71 -8.14
C GLN A 40 -8.81 0.45 -7.70
N MET A 41 -8.03 0.55 -6.63
CA MET A 41 -7.33 -0.60 -6.06
C MET A 41 -8.32 -1.65 -5.56
N LYS A 42 -9.37 -1.25 -4.83
CA LYS A 42 -10.42 -2.16 -4.34
C LYS A 42 -11.10 -2.92 -5.49
N GLU A 43 -11.38 -2.24 -6.60
CA GLU A 43 -11.96 -2.89 -7.78
C GLU A 43 -11.00 -3.93 -8.38
N LYS A 44 -9.71 -3.61 -8.49
CA LYS A 44 -8.69 -4.55 -8.98
C LYS A 44 -8.54 -5.77 -8.07
N LEU A 45 -8.51 -5.55 -6.76
CA LEU A 45 -8.44 -6.62 -5.76
C LEU A 45 -9.69 -7.51 -5.77
N ALA A 46 -10.85 -6.97 -6.15
CA ALA A 46 -12.07 -7.76 -6.32
C ALA A 46 -12.04 -8.67 -7.56
N LYS A 47 -11.22 -8.34 -8.57
CA LYS A 47 -11.15 -9.04 -9.86
C LYS A 47 -9.87 -9.87 -10.04
N CYS A 48 -8.89 -9.78 -9.14
CA CYS A 48 -7.57 -10.40 -9.32
C CYS A 48 -7.03 -11.06 -8.02
N GLN A 49 -6.79 -12.38 -8.03
CA GLN A 49 -6.23 -13.12 -6.89
C GLN A 49 -4.78 -12.71 -6.57
N PRO A 50 -3.82 -12.72 -7.51
CA PRO A 50 -2.44 -12.43 -7.15
C PRO A 50 -2.29 -11.02 -6.58
N CYS A 51 -2.95 -10.01 -7.16
CA CYS A 51 -2.95 -8.66 -6.60
C CYS A 51 -3.56 -8.61 -5.19
N PHE A 52 -4.60 -9.41 -4.91
CA PHE A 52 -5.22 -9.51 -3.60
C PHE A 52 -4.26 -10.07 -2.54
N GLU A 53 -3.58 -11.17 -2.85
CA GLU A 53 -2.61 -11.79 -1.95
C GLU A 53 -1.43 -10.85 -1.67
N HIS A 54 -0.89 -10.22 -2.71
CA HIS A 54 0.19 -9.24 -2.57
C HIS A 54 -0.21 -8.04 -1.70
N TYR A 55 -1.38 -7.44 -1.95
CA TYR A 55 -1.90 -6.35 -1.14
C TYR A 55 -2.06 -6.74 0.32
N HIS A 56 -2.62 -7.92 0.58
CA HIS A 56 -2.86 -8.40 1.93
C HIS A 56 -1.55 -8.63 2.69
N LEU A 57 -0.54 -9.20 2.03
CA LEU A 57 0.80 -9.33 2.60
C LEU A 57 1.39 -7.97 2.97
N GLU A 58 1.33 -7.01 2.07
CA GLU A 58 1.90 -5.67 2.29
C GLU A 58 1.16 -4.90 3.41
N GLN A 59 -0.16 -5.07 3.48
CA GLN A 59 -0.96 -4.56 4.59
C GLN A 59 -0.55 -5.19 5.93
N ALA A 60 -0.36 -6.52 5.98
CA ALA A 60 0.08 -7.22 7.19
C ALA A 60 1.48 -6.75 7.63
N ILE A 61 2.41 -6.57 6.70
CA ILE A 61 3.73 -5.98 6.98
C ILE A 61 3.58 -4.58 7.56
N ARG A 62 2.71 -3.75 6.97
CA ARG A 62 2.46 -2.40 7.47
C ARG A 62 1.85 -2.39 8.87
N GLU A 63 0.90 -3.27 9.15
CA GLU A 63 0.32 -3.42 10.49
C GLU A 63 1.36 -3.89 11.51
N MET A 64 2.25 -4.79 11.11
CA MET A 64 3.40 -5.20 11.92
C MET A 64 4.33 -4.01 12.19
N LEU A 65 4.71 -3.26 11.16
CA LEU A 65 5.56 -2.06 11.29
C LEU A 65 4.91 -1.00 12.16
N LYS A 66 3.60 -0.75 12.01
CA LYS A 66 2.87 0.14 12.91
C LYS A 66 2.95 -0.39 14.35
N THR A 67 2.62 -1.65 14.57
CA THR A 67 2.63 -2.23 15.92
C THR A 67 4.02 -2.19 16.59
N LYS A 68 5.10 -2.37 15.82
CA LYS A 68 6.48 -2.46 16.33
C LYS A 68 7.24 -1.14 16.34
N CYS A 69 7.04 -0.28 15.34
CA CYS A 69 7.75 1.00 15.21
C CYS A 69 6.93 2.19 15.74
N THR A 70 5.60 2.05 15.87
CA THR A 70 4.70 3.17 16.18
C THR A 70 4.24 3.23 17.64
N LYS A 71 4.69 2.28 18.48
CA LYS A 71 4.45 2.28 19.95
C LYS A 71 5.59 2.89 20.77
N GLN A 72 6.55 3.54 20.11
CA GLN A 72 7.61 4.26 20.81
C GLN A 72 7.38 5.75 20.56
N PRO A 73 7.09 6.56 21.59
CA PRO A 73 7.11 8.00 21.43
C PRO A 73 8.48 8.39 20.86
N VAL A 74 8.49 9.28 19.87
CA VAL A 74 9.75 9.83 19.36
C VAL A 74 10.49 10.43 20.55
N PRO A 75 11.75 10.03 20.81
CA PRO A 75 12.52 10.58 21.92
C PRO A 75 12.55 12.11 21.80
N THR A 76 12.17 12.80 22.87
CA THR A 76 12.05 14.26 22.87
C THR A 76 13.37 14.93 22.50
N GLU A 77 14.51 14.34 22.89
CA GLU A 77 15.84 14.80 22.48
C GLU A 77 16.04 14.75 20.97
N LEU A 78 15.70 13.64 20.32
CA LEU A 78 15.85 13.50 18.87
C LEU A 78 14.97 14.53 18.14
N ALA A 79 13.74 14.71 18.60
CA ALA A 79 12.83 15.72 18.03
C ALA A 79 13.35 17.15 18.21
N ASN A 80 13.99 17.46 19.34
CA ASN A 80 14.58 18.76 19.60
C ASN A 80 15.83 19.00 18.75
N SER A 81 16.73 18.01 18.62
CA SER A 81 17.91 18.12 17.76
C SER A 81 17.54 18.32 16.29
N ILE A 82 16.54 17.60 15.78
CA ILE A 82 16.06 17.79 14.40
C ILE A 82 15.51 19.20 14.20
N ARG A 83 14.71 19.70 15.16
CA ARG A 83 14.19 21.08 15.10
C ARG A 83 15.29 22.13 15.14
N GLN A 84 16.32 21.95 15.97
CA GLN A 84 17.47 22.86 16.00
C GLN A 84 18.23 22.86 14.68
N MET A 85 18.54 21.69 14.11
CA MET A 85 19.24 21.61 12.82
C MET A 85 18.48 22.30 11.69
N ILE A 86 17.14 22.18 11.67
CA ILE A 86 16.30 22.87 10.68
C ILE A 86 16.30 24.39 10.90
N GLN A 87 16.31 24.87 12.15
CA GLN A 87 16.41 26.30 12.46
C GLN A 87 17.79 26.88 12.16
N GLU A 88 18.86 26.11 12.35
CA GLU A 88 20.24 26.52 12.05
C GLU A 88 20.58 26.46 10.56
N SER A 89 19.80 25.72 9.76
CA SER A 89 19.93 25.66 8.30
C SER A 89 19.18 26.78 7.58
N LYS A 90 18.77 27.83 8.30
CA LYS A 90 18.02 28.99 7.80
C LYS A 90 18.85 30.26 7.92
#